data_AF-A0A2W1N2R7-F1
#
_entry.id   AF-A0A2W1N2R7-F1
#
_cell.length_a   1.000
_cell.length_b   1.000
_cell.length_c   1.000
_cell.angle_alpha   90.00
_cell.angle_beta   90.00
_cell.angle_gamma   90.00
#
_symmetry.space_group_name_H-M   'P 1'
#
loop_
_entity.id
_entity.type
_entity.pdbx_description
1 polymer ?
#
loop_
_entity_poly.entity_id
_entity_poly.type
_entity_poly.pdbx_seq_one_letter_code
_entity_poly.pdbx_strand_id
1 'polypeptide(L)'
;MSISQKLAKYDKASIGIIVALILLILGFLLSYFVKGYTTNIPLSRYTRYLFTGSPDRMDILIFSLLPNMLLFYFVNFQWRMYEFVKGLVAVSVIFCLIIVFLSL
;
A
#
# COMPACT_ATOMS: atom_id res chain seq x y z
N MET A 1 11.02 -28.03 -10.08
CA MET A 1 9.70 -27.42 -9.74
C MET A 1 9.76 -25.95 -10.14
N SER A 2 8.93 -25.51 -11.08
CA SER A 2 8.96 -24.13 -11.61
C SER A 2 8.56 -23.13 -10.51
N ILE A 3 9.14 -21.93 -10.49
CA ILE A 3 8.82 -20.84 -9.54
C ILE A 3 7.31 -20.56 -9.50
N SER A 4 6.65 -20.63 -10.66
CA SER A 4 5.20 -20.47 -10.79
C SER A 4 4.39 -21.50 -9.99
N GLN A 5 4.85 -22.77 -9.94
CA GLN A 5 4.16 -23.83 -9.19
C GLN A 5 4.25 -23.61 -7.67
N LYS A 6 5.35 -23.03 -7.19
CA LYS A 6 5.51 -22.68 -5.77
C LYS A 6 4.63 -21.48 -5.39
N LEU A 7 4.52 -20.49 -6.28
CA LEU A 7 3.73 -19.28 -6.09
C LEU A 7 2.21 -19.54 -6.14
N ALA A 8 1.76 -20.52 -6.92
CA ALA A 8 0.35 -20.91 -6.97
C ALA A 8 -0.24 -21.28 -5.60
N LYS A 9 0.57 -21.80 -4.66
CA LYS A 9 0.12 -22.10 -3.29
C LYS A 9 -0.29 -20.85 -2.51
N TYR A 10 0.25 -19.70 -2.88
CA TYR A 10 0.00 -18.40 -2.25
C TYR A 10 -1.06 -17.57 -2.99
N ASP A 11 -1.66 -18.10 -4.07
CA ASP A 11 -2.73 -17.42 -4.81
C ASP A 11 -4.06 -17.51 -4.04
N LYS A 12 -4.16 -16.71 -2.98
CA LYS A 12 -5.34 -16.61 -2.14
C LYS A 12 -5.62 -15.15 -1.84
N ALA A 13 -6.88 -14.75 -1.93
CA ALA A 13 -7.30 -13.38 -1.63
C ALA A 13 -6.92 -12.94 -0.21
N SER A 14 -7.01 -13.82 0.79
CA SER A 14 -6.61 -13.52 2.17
C SER A 14 -5.13 -13.15 2.30
N ILE A 15 -4.25 -13.82 1.54
CA ILE A 15 -2.82 -13.50 1.52
C ILE A 15 -2.61 -12.16 0.84
N GLY A 16 -3.30 -11.89 -0.27
CA GLY A 16 -3.29 -10.58 -0.95
C GLY A 16 -3.70 -9.44 -0.02
N ILE A 17 -4.74 -9.63 0.80
CA ILE A 17 -5.20 -8.66 1.79
C ILE A 17 -4.11 -8.38 2.85
N ILE A 18 -3.56 -9.44 3.45
CA ILE A 18 -2.54 -9.30 4.50
C ILE A 18 -1.31 -8.58 3.94
N VAL A 19 -0.85 -8.97 2.76
CA VAL A 19 0.31 -8.35 2.11
C VAL A 19 0.03 -6.89 1.75
N ALA A 20 -1.15 -6.56 1.21
CA ALA A 20 -1.50 -5.17 0.92
C ALA A 20 -1.50 -4.28 2.16
N LEU A 21 -2.00 -4.77 3.30
CA LEU A 21 -1.99 -4.01 4.55
C LEU A 21 -0.57 -3.75 5.05
N ILE A 22 0.29 -4.78 5.00
CA ILE A 22 1.71 -4.64 5.37
C ILE A 22 2.39 -3.62 4.45
N LEU A 23 2.14 -3.71 3.14
CA LEU A 23 2.74 -2.81 2.16
C LEU A 23 2.27 -1.36 2.30
N LEU A 24 1.01 -1.12 2.65
CA LEU A 24 0.53 0.23 2.96
C LEU A 24 1.32 0.85 4.14
N ILE A 25 1.54 0.07 5.20
CA ILE A 25 2.33 0.51 6.37
C ILE A 25 3.78 0.78 5.96
N LEU A 26 4.38 -0.10 5.17
CA LEU A 26 5.74 0.09 4.66
C LEU A 26 5.85 1.31 3.75
N GLY A 27 4.87 1.54 2.88
CA GLY A 27 4.82 2.72 2.01
C GLY A 27 4.68 4.02 2.80
N PHE A 28 3.89 4.02 3.88
CA PHE A 28 3.83 5.14 4.82
C PHE A 28 5.18 5.39 5.51
N LEU A 29 5.85 4.34 5.99
CA LEU A 29 7.18 4.47 6.62
C LEU A 29 8.23 4.97 5.63
N LEU A 30 8.18 4.51 4.37
CA LEU A 30 9.02 5.04 3.29
C LEU A 30 8.75 6.52 3.05
N SER A 31 7.49 6.95 3.03
CA SER A 31 7.12 8.36 2.95
C SER A 31 7.72 9.17 4.09
N TYR A 32 7.59 8.68 5.33
CA TYR A 32 8.18 9.33 6.50
C TYR A 32 9.71 9.43 6.39
N PHE A 33 10.38 8.37 5.95
CA PHE A 33 11.83 8.39 5.81
C PHE A 33 12.30 9.40 4.75
N VAL A 34 11.59 9.50 3.63
CA VAL A 34 11.96 10.40 2.53
C VAL A 34 11.62 11.86 2.84
N LYS A 35 10.43 12.13 3.40
CA LYS A 35 9.92 13.49 3.60
C LYS A 35 9.97 13.98 5.05
N GLY A 36 9.55 13.16 6.00
CA GLY A 36 9.42 13.53 7.42
C GLY A 36 10.76 13.57 8.17
N TYR A 37 11.60 12.56 7.96
CA TYR A 37 12.91 12.45 8.61
C TYR A 37 13.87 13.53 8.13
N THR A 38 13.92 13.77 6.81
CA THR A 38 14.75 14.82 6.20
C THR A 38 14.40 16.23 6.70
N THR A 39 13.17 16.43 7.19
CA THR A 39 12.67 17.70 7.71
C THR A 39 12.62 17.76 9.25
N ASN A 40 13.18 16.75 9.95
CA ASN A 40 13.17 16.61 11.42
C ASN A 40 11.75 16.64 12.04
N ILE A 41 10.74 16.20 11.30
CA ILE A 41 9.36 16.15 11.79
C ILE A 41 9.19 14.85 12.60
N PRO A 42 8.73 14.90 13.86
CA PRO A 42 8.49 13.68 14.62
C PRO A 42 7.35 12.88 14.02
N LEU A 43 7.46 11.55 14.06
CA LEU A 43 6.46 10.62 13.49
C LEU A 43 5.04 10.93 13.95
N SER A 44 4.85 11.30 15.22
CA SER A 44 3.54 11.67 15.79
C SER A 44 2.92 12.94 15.19
N ARG A 45 3.74 13.87 14.68
CA ARG A 45 3.27 15.05 13.93
C ARG A 45 3.05 14.67 12.47
N TYR A 46 3.90 13.83 11.89
CA TYR A 46 3.77 13.37 10.51
C TYR A 46 2.49 12.58 10.29
N THR A 47 2.10 11.72 11.25
CA THR A 47 0.81 11.00 11.19
C THR A 47 -0.38 11.95 11.23
N ARG A 48 -0.27 13.12 11.85
CA ARG A 48 -1.36 14.12 11.81
C ARG A 48 -1.57 14.67 10.41
N TYR A 49 -0.53 14.78 9.58
CA TYR A 49 -0.66 15.28 8.20
C TYR A 49 -1.54 14.40 7.31
N LEU A 50 -1.67 13.10 7.63
CA LEU A 50 -2.66 12.21 6.99
C LEU A 50 -4.10 12.66 7.24
N PHE A 51 -4.37 13.22 8.41
CA PHE A 51 -5.72 13.54 8.87
C PHE A 51 -6.06 15.03 8.79
N THR A 52 -5.08 15.93 8.78
CA THR A 52 -5.30 17.39 8.89
C THR A 52 -5.41 18.12 7.54
N GLY A 53 -5.79 17.45 6.45
CA GLY A 53 -5.95 18.11 5.14
C GLY A 53 -4.69 18.78 4.59
N SER A 54 -3.50 18.39 5.07
CA SER A 54 -2.22 18.98 4.65
C SER A 54 -1.99 18.78 3.14
N PRO A 55 -1.32 19.70 2.43
CA PRO A 55 -0.84 19.46 1.08
C PRO A 55 -0.02 18.15 0.96
N ASP A 56 0.74 17.80 2.01
CA ASP A 56 1.54 16.58 2.07
C ASP A 56 0.71 15.29 2.14
N ARG A 57 -0.60 15.39 2.44
CA ARG A 57 -1.48 14.24 2.55
C ARG A 57 -1.45 13.41 1.28
N MET A 58 -1.67 14.02 0.11
CA MET A 58 -1.69 13.29 -1.17
C MET A 58 -0.38 12.56 -1.43
N ASP A 59 0.75 13.18 -1.11
CA ASP A 59 2.05 12.54 -1.27
C ASP A 59 2.20 11.32 -0.35
N ILE A 60 1.79 11.43 0.90
CA ILE A 60 1.82 10.30 1.84
C ILE A 60 0.96 9.14 1.33
N LEU A 61 -0.22 9.43 0.76
CA LEU A 61 -1.12 8.43 0.21
C LEU A 61 -0.52 7.72 -1.01
N ILE A 62 0.04 8.51 -1.94
CA ILE A 62 0.68 7.98 -3.13
C ILE A 62 1.83 7.07 -2.73
N PHE A 63 2.69 7.50 -1.81
CA PHE A 63 3.79 6.67 -1.30
C PHE A 63 3.30 5.41 -0.59
N SER A 64 2.18 5.47 0.12
CA SER A 64 1.58 4.30 0.79
C SER A 64 1.06 3.28 -0.23
N LEU A 65 0.48 3.74 -1.34
CA LEU A 65 -0.10 2.89 -2.38
C LEU A 65 0.93 2.38 -3.41
N LEU A 66 2.06 3.07 -3.59
CA LEU A 66 3.06 2.75 -4.59
C LEU A 66 3.59 1.31 -4.47
N PRO A 67 3.93 0.78 -3.28
CA PRO A 67 4.35 -0.61 -3.14
C PRO A 67 3.26 -1.62 -3.54
N ASN A 68 1.97 -1.31 -3.26
CA ASN A 68 0.86 -2.14 -3.71
C ASN A 68 0.72 -2.14 -5.23
N MET A 69 0.85 -0.97 -5.87
CA MET A 69 0.83 -0.89 -7.33
C MET A 69 1.98 -1.68 -7.96
N LEU A 70 3.18 -1.56 -7.39
CA LEU A 70 4.35 -2.31 -7.86
C LEU A 70 4.11 -3.82 -7.76
N LEU A 71 3.65 -4.30 -6.61
CA LEU A 71 3.38 -5.73 -6.42
C LEU A 71 2.23 -6.22 -7.32
N PHE A 72 1.19 -5.40 -7.52
CA PHE A 72 0.11 -5.69 -8.46
C PHE A 72 0.65 -5.99 -9.86
N TYR A 73 1.57 -5.16 -10.38
CA TYR A 73 2.15 -5.38 -11.70
C TYR A 73 2.88 -6.73 -11.79
N PHE A 74 3.74 -7.06 -10.83
CA PHE A 74 4.45 -8.34 -10.83
C PHE A 74 3.50 -9.53 -10.74
N VAL A 75 2.58 -9.49 -9.78
CA VAL A 75 1.71 -10.62 -9.49
C VAL A 75 0.67 -10.84 -10.59
N ASN A 76 0.13 -9.78 -11.18
CA ASN A 76 -0.87 -9.88 -12.22
C ASN A 76 -0.27 -10.31 -13.58
N PHE A 77 0.84 -9.68 -14.00
CA PHE A 77 1.41 -9.91 -15.33
C PHE A 77 2.44 -11.03 -15.39
N GLN A 78 3.32 -11.15 -14.38
CA GLN A 78 4.38 -12.18 -14.39
C GLN A 78 3.90 -13.51 -13.80
N TRP A 79 3.26 -13.47 -12.62
CA TRP A 79 2.93 -14.70 -11.88
C TRP A 79 1.48 -15.17 -12.05
N ARG A 80 0.61 -14.34 -12.62
CA ARG A 80 -0.81 -14.63 -12.92
C ARG A 80 -1.60 -15.13 -11.70
N MET A 81 -1.35 -14.57 -10.52
CA MET A 81 -2.05 -14.95 -9.28
C MET A 81 -3.29 -14.06 -9.10
N TYR A 82 -4.41 -14.48 -9.68
CA TYR A 82 -5.60 -13.63 -9.81
C TYR A 82 -6.34 -13.46 -8.47
N GLU A 83 -6.38 -14.47 -7.61
CA GLU A 83 -7.05 -14.37 -6.30
C GLU A 83 -6.26 -13.47 -5.35
N PHE A 84 -4.93 -13.58 -5.36
CA PHE A 84 -4.06 -12.66 -4.64
C PHE A 84 -4.30 -11.22 -5.08
N VAL A 85 -4.32 -10.97 -6.39
CA VAL A 85 -4.55 -9.64 -6.97
C VAL A 85 -5.88 -9.05 -6.52
N LYS A 86 -6.96 -9.82 -6.49
CA LYS A 86 -8.26 -9.36 -5.98
C LYS A 86 -8.15 -8.84 -4.55
N GLY A 87 -7.49 -9.59 -3.67
CA GLY A 87 -7.29 -9.16 -2.27
C GLY A 87 -6.45 -7.90 -2.17
N LEU A 88 -5.36 -7.82 -2.94
CA LEU A 88 -4.46 -6.68 -2.97
C LEU A 88 -5.15 -5.38 -3.44
N VAL A 89 -5.94 -5.49 -4.53
CA VAL A 89 -6.70 -4.38 -5.10
C VAL A 89 -7.85 -3.97 -4.17
N ALA A 90 -8.57 -4.92 -3.57
CA ALA A 90 -9.67 -4.63 -2.66
C ALA A 90 -9.23 -3.75 -1.49
N VAL A 91 -8.10 -4.07 -0.85
CA VAL A 91 -7.52 -3.25 0.23
C VAL A 91 -7.15 -1.86 -0.27
N SER A 92 -6.52 -1.76 -1.44
CA SER A 92 -6.08 -0.48 -2.00
C SER A 92 -7.27 0.44 -2.32
N VAL A 93 -8.36 -0.11 -2.87
CA VAL A 93 -9.61 0.61 -3.13
C VAL A 93 -10.28 1.06 -1.83
N ILE A 94 -10.42 0.15 -0.85
CA ILE A 94 -11.01 0.48 0.45
C ILE A 94 -10.20 1.59 1.15
N PHE A 95 -8.87 1.50 1.13
CA PHE A 95 -7.99 2.52 1.71
C PHE A 95 -8.18 3.88 1.03
N CYS A 96 -8.24 3.90 -0.30
CA CYS A 96 -8.52 5.13 -1.06
C CYS A 96 -9.89 5.72 -0.69
N LEU A 97 -10.93 4.89 -0.63
CA LEU A 97 -12.28 5.32 -0.25
C LEU A 97 -12.32 5.92 1.16
N ILE A 98 -11.77 5.21 2.16
CA ILE A 98 -11.72 5.69 3.56
C ILE A 98 -11.11 7.10 3.60
N ILE A 99 -10.08 7.33 2.81
CA ILE A 99 -9.33 8.58 2.85
C ILE A 99 -10.07 9.67 2.10
N VAL A 100 -10.69 9.40 0.96
CA VAL A 100 -11.56 10.36 0.29
C VAL A 100 -12.71 10.78 1.22
N PHE A 101 -13.34 9.83 1.91
CA PHE A 101 -14.40 10.15 2.89
C PHE A 101 -13.90 10.96 4.08
N LEU A 102 -12.70 10.68 4.61
CA LEU A 102 -12.06 11.49 5.66
C LEU A 102 -11.52 12.84 5.16
N SER A 103 -11.58 13.13 3.85
CA SER A 103 -11.16 14.41 3.27
C SER A 103 -12.32 15.37 2.94
N LEU A 104 -13.55 14.84 2.93
CA LEU A 104 -14.79 15.61 2.81
C LEU A 104 -15.15 16.26 4.15
#